data_AF-A0A9C9G6A2-F1
#
_entry.id   AF-A0A9C9G6A2-F1
#
_cell.length_a   1.000
_cell.length_b   1.000
_cell.length_c   1.000
_cell.angle_alpha   90.00
_cell.angle_beta   90.00
_cell.angle_gamma   90.00
#
_symmetry.space_group_name_H-M   'P 1'
#
loop_
_entity.id
_entity.type
_entity.pdbx_description
1 polymer ?
#
loop_
_entity_poly.entity_id
_entity_poly.type
_entity_poly.pdbx_seq_one_letter_code
_entity_poly.pdbx_strand_id
1 'polypeptide(L)' 'EKGVYPNVDFYSGVLYLEMDIPVDQFTCLFAVSRAAGWLAHWREQLGDNRIFRPTQVYTGHGERHYVPIDQR' A
#
# COMPACT_ATOMS: atom_id res chain seq x y z
N GLU A 1 10.10 3.81 -28.53
CA GLU A 1 9.72 4.37 -27.21
C GLU A 1 8.67 3.48 -26.53
N LYS A 2 8.65 3.41 -25.20
CA LYS A 2 7.78 2.48 -24.43
C LYS A 2 6.39 3.04 -24.08
N GLY A 3 6.04 4.25 -24.51
CA GLY A 3 4.74 4.88 -24.22
C GLY A 3 4.49 5.20 -22.74
N VAL A 4 5.56 5.27 -21.93
CA VAL A 4 5.48 5.58 -20.50
C VAL A 4 5.77 7.05 -20.29
N TYR A 5 4.82 7.77 -19.70
CA TYR A 5 4.96 9.17 -19.35
C TYR A 5 5.39 9.33 -17.89
N PRO A 6 6.21 10.35 -17.58
CA PRO A 6 6.63 10.61 -16.21
C PRO A 6 5.42 10.97 -15.35
N ASN A 7 5.31 10.33 -14.18
CA ASN A 7 4.33 10.68 -13.17
C ASN A 7 4.87 11.81 -12.26
N VAL A 8 4.09 12.22 -11.27
CA VAL A 8 4.47 13.27 -10.31
C VAL A 8 5.77 12.95 -9.57
N ASP A 9 6.04 11.67 -9.28
CA ASP A 9 7.21 11.23 -8.51
C ASP A 9 8.52 11.51 -9.25
N PHE A 10 8.49 11.46 -10.59
CA PHE A 10 9.66 11.75 -11.41
C PHE A 10 10.14 13.20 -11.21
N TYR A 11 9.22 14.16 -11.31
CA TYR A 11 9.56 15.58 -11.18
C TYR A 11 9.74 16.01 -9.72
N SER A 12 8.95 15.47 -8.79
CA SER A 12 9.09 15.78 -7.37
C SER A 12 10.41 15.26 -6.80
N GLY A 13 10.89 14.09 -7.27
CA GLY A 13 12.20 13.57 -6.88
C GLY A 13 13.35 14.52 -7.27
N VAL A 14 13.33 15.06 -8.50
CA VAL A 14 14.31 16.07 -8.92
C VAL A 14 14.20 17.33 -8.06
N LEU A 15 12.99 17.82 -7.82
CA LEU A 15 12.77 19.01 -6.99
C LEU A 15 13.31 18.84 -5.56
N TYR A 16 13.05 17.70 -4.91
CA TYR A 16 13.52 17.46 -3.55
C TYR A 16 15.05 17.34 -3.46
N LEU A 17 15.70 16.80 -4.50
CA LEU A 17 17.17 16.80 -4.61
C LEU A 17 17.72 18.23 -4.70
N GLU A 18 17.12 19.08 -5.53
CA GLU A 18 17.51 20.49 -5.66
C GLU A 18 17.24 21.31 -4.38
N MET A 19 16.39 20.81 -3.48
CA MET A 19 16.12 21.39 -2.16
C MET A 19 17.04 20.86 -1.04
N ASP A 20 18.05 20.05 -1.38
CA ASP A 20 18.95 19.38 -0.42
C ASP A 20 18.21 18.51 0.62
N ILE A 21 17.02 18.02 0.27
CA ILE A 21 16.28 17.09 1.14
C ILE A 21 16.95 15.70 1.03
N PRO A 22 17.30 15.05 2.16
CA PRO A 22 17.83 13.69 2.12
C PRO A 22 16.84 12.72 1.47
N VAL A 23 17.34 11.86 0.57
CA VAL A 23 16.50 10.94 -0.23
C VAL A 23 15.68 9.98 0.65
N ASP A 24 16.23 9.60 1.80
CA ASP A 24 15.54 8.76 2.80
C ASP A 24 14.35 9.47 3.47
N GLN A 25 14.21 10.79 3.32
CA GLN A 25 13.10 11.58 3.87
C GLN A 25 11.95 11.80 2.87
N PHE A 26 12.10 11.46 1.59
CA PHE A 26 11.08 11.73 0.56
C PHE A 26 9.73 11.09 0.92
N THR A 27 9.76 9.85 1.40
CA THR A 27 8.55 9.13 1.83
C THR A 27 7.91 9.75 3.06
N CYS A 28 8.70 10.30 3.99
CA CYS A 28 8.17 11.01 5.15
C CYS A 28 7.44 12.30 4.75
N LEU A 29 8.02 13.08 3.83
CA LEU A 29 7.38 14.30 3.32
C LEU A 29 6.05 13.98 2.61
N PHE A 30 6.04 12.91 1.83
CA PHE A 30 4.80 12.38 1.24
C PHE A 30 3.76 12.03 2.30
N ALA A 31 4.14 11.31 3.36
CA ALA A 31 3.23 10.91 4.42
C ALA A 31 2.65 12.10 5.18
N VAL A 32 3.45 13.14 5.44
CA VAL A 32 2.99 14.39 6.07
C VAL A 32 1.90 15.06 5.22
N SER A 33 2.14 15.19 3.92
CA SER A 33 1.14 15.74 2.98
C SER A 33 -0.11 14.85 2.91
N ARG A 34 0.06 13.53 2.84
CA ARG A 34 -1.05 12.58 2.66
C ARG A 34 -1.90 12.39 3.91
N ALA A 35 -1.38 12.69 5.09
CA ALA A 35 -2.11 12.57 6.36
C ALA A 35 -3.47 13.29 6.34
N ALA A 36 -3.54 14.48 5.72
CA ALA A 36 -4.80 15.21 5.57
C ALA A 36 -5.85 14.41 4.76
N GLY A 37 -5.43 13.79 3.66
CA GLY A 37 -6.29 12.94 2.83
C GLY A 37 -6.72 11.65 3.54
N TRP A 38 -5.82 11.02 4.29
CA TRP A 38 -6.16 9.85 5.10
C TRP A 38 -7.20 10.18 6.17
N LEU A 39 -7.05 11.31 6.85
CA LEU A 39 -8.01 11.78 7.85
C LEU A 39 -9.36 12.15 7.22
N ALA A 40 -9.36 12.76 6.04
CA ALA A 40 -10.60 13.06 5.31
C ALA A 40 -11.37 11.77 4.98
N HIS A 41 -10.73 10.79 4.35
CA HIS A 41 -11.36 9.50 4.03
C HIS A 41 -11.78 8.72 5.28
N TRP A 42 -11.01 8.81 6.37
CA TRP A 42 -11.41 8.21 7.63
C TRP A 42 -12.71 8.83 8.17
N ARG A 43 -12.87 10.16 8.07
CA ARG A 43 -14.12 10.83 8.44
C ARG A 43 -15.29 10.45 7.54
N GLU A 44 -15.06 10.33 6.23
CA GLU A 44 -16.08 9.84 5.29
C GLU A 44 -16.53 8.42 5.67
N GLN A 45 -15.59 7.53 5.98
CA GLN A 45 -15.86 6.18 6.43
C GLN A 45 -16.67 6.17 7.73
N LEU A 46 -16.42 7.07 8.69
CA LEU A 46 -17.24 7.17 9.90
C LEU A 46 -18.68 7.62 9.62
N GLY A 47 -18.93 8.31 8.50
CA GLY A 47 -20.27 8.75 8.08
C GLY A 47 -21.15 7.63 7.49
N ASP A 48 -20.56 6.72 6.70
CA ASP A 48 -21.22 5.51 6.16
C ASP A 48 -20.40 4.26 6.48
N ASN A 49 -20.35 3.93 7.78
CA ASN A 49 -19.37 2.99 8.31
C ASN A 49 -19.66 1.52 7.95
N ARG A 50 -19.05 1.06 6.85
CA ARG A 50 -19.09 -0.32 6.38
C ARG A 50 -17.70 -0.95 6.42
N ILE A 51 -17.54 -2.00 7.22
CA ILE A 51 -16.28 -2.75 7.30
C ILE A 51 -16.00 -3.49 5.99
N PHE A 52 -14.82 -3.27 5.41
CA PHE A 52 -14.33 -4.02 4.27
C PHE A 52 -13.98 -5.46 4.69
N ARG A 53 -14.73 -6.44 4.19
CA ARG A 53 -14.50 -7.88 4.44
C ARG A 53 -14.34 -8.65 3.12
N PRO A 54 -13.19 -8.51 2.43
CA PRO A 54 -12.92 -9.31 1.23
C PRO A 54 -12.87 -10.80 1.58
N THR A 55 -13.38 -11.65 0.70
CA THR A 55 -13.25 -13.10 0.78
C THR A 55 -12.06 -13.57 -0.04
N GLN A 56 -11.57 -14.77 0.26
CA GLN A 56 -10.49 -15.41 -0.47
C GLN A 56 -11.00 -16.64 -1.21
N VAL A 57 -10.43 -16.88 -2.39
CA VAL A 57 -10.65 -18.13 -3.13
C VAL A 57 -9.58 -19.13 -2.70
N TYR A 58 -10.00 -20.22 -2.08
CA TYR A 58 -9.08 -21.28 -1.67
C TYR A 58 -8.61 -22.07 -2.89
N THR A 59 -7.30 -22.03 -3.18
CA THR A 59 -6.65 -22.78 -4.27
C THR A 59 -5.69 -23.85 -3.75
N GLY A 60 -5.74 -24.16 -2.46
CA GLY A 60 -4.93 -25.19 -1.84
C GLY A 60 -5.50 -26.60 -2.04
N HIS A 61 -4.93 -27.56 -1.32
CA HIS A 61 -5.39 -28.94 -1.35
C HIS A 61 -6.69 -29.09 -0.57
N GLY A 62 -7.57 -30.01 -0.97
CA GLY A 62 -8.76 -30.35 -0.18
C GLY A 62 -8.42 -30.91 1.22
N GLU A 63 -9.41 -31.51 1.86
CA GLU A 63 -9.20 -32.18 3.14
C GLU A 63 -8.07 -33.23 3.04
N ARG A 64 -7.19 -33.26 4.05
CA ARG A 64 -6.07 -34.19 4.13
C ARG A 64 -6.09 -34.88 5.48
N HIS A 65 -5.95 -36.21 5.46
CA HIS A 65 -5.78 -36.98 6.68
C HIS A 65 -4.42 -36.64 7.32
N TYR A 66 -4.41 -36.58 8.65
CA TYR A 66 -3.18 -36.39 9.40
C TYR A 66 -2.29 -37.64 9.28
N VAL A 67 -1.02 -37.42 8.95
CA VAL A 67 0.00 -38.48 8.94
C VAL A 67 0.78 -38.43 10.27
N PRO A 68 0.73 -39.50 11.09
CA PRO A 68 1.53 -39.64 12.30
C PRO A 68 3.01 -39.33 12.04
N ILE A 69 3.70 -38.74 13.01
CA ILE A 69 5.06 -38.23 12.81
C ILE A 69 6.06 -39.31 12.38
N ASP A 70 5.85 -40.53 12.84
CA ASP A 70 6.60 -41.74 12.50
C ASP A 70 6.37 -42.24 11.06
N GLN A 71 5.35 -41.72 10.37
CA GLN A 71 4.90 -42.16 9.04
C GLN A 71 4.93 -41.04 7.99
N ARG A 72 5.48 -39.87 8.33
CA ARG A 72 5.63 -38.72 7.42
C ARG A 72 6.77 -38.91 6.42
#